data_AF-A0A2U8UYC5-F1
#
_entry.id   AF-A0A2U8UYC5-F1
#
_cell.length_a   1.000
_cell.length_b   1.000
_cell.length_c   1.000
_cell.angle_alpha   90.00
_cell.angle_beta   90.00
_cell.angle_gamma   90.00
#
_symmetry.space_group_name_H-M   'P 1'
#
loop_
_entity.id
_entity.type
_entity.pdbx_description
1 polymer ?
#
loop_
_entity_poly.entity_id
_entity_poly.type
_entity_poly.pdbx_seq_one_letter_code
_entity_poly.pdbx_strand_id
1 'polypeptide(L)'
;HKKRKLNKAWEKNVKPRKHKDCSDVCAIMLDDDRSDISSTCANNINHNTELLPIELDIVVGKGRFAEVYKAKLKQNTSEQYETVAVKIFPYEEYASWKTEKDIFSDVNLKHENILQFLTAEERKTDLGKQYWLITAFHARGNLQEYLTRHIISWEDLWKLGGSLARGIAHLHSDHTPCGRPKTPIVHRDLKSSNILVKNDLTCCLCDFGLSLRLDPSLSVDDLANSGQVGTARYMAPEVLESRMNLENVESFKQTDVYSMA
;
A
#
# COMPACT_ATOMS: atom_id res chain seq x y z
N HIS A 1 31.87 -46.42 -28.13
CA HIS A 1 32.91 -45.64 -28.83
C HIS A 1 32.34 -44.32 -29.37
N LYS A 2 32.84 -43.19 -28.84
CA LYS A 2 33.00 -41.84 -29.45
C LYS A 2 32.70 -40.75 -28.41
N LYS A 3 33.73 -40.44 -27.61
CA LYS A 3 33.87 -39.20 -26.83
C LYS A 3 34.02 -38.03 -27.82
N ARG A 4 33.25 -36.96 -27.64
CA ARG A 4 33.44 -35.69 -28.36
C ARG A 4 33.89 -34.63 -27.36
N LYS A 5 35.04 -34.03 -27.70
CA LYS A 5 35.91 -33.19 -26.88
C LYS A 5 35.27 -31.83 -26.54
N LEU A 6 35.44 -31.40 -25.29
CA LEU A 6 35.26 -30.01 -24.84
C LEU A 6 36.32 -29.12 -25.49
N ASN A 7 35.89 -28.03 -26.14
CA ASN A 7 36.78 -26.95 -26.56
C ASN A 7 36.81 -25.88 -25.46
N LYS A 8 38.00 -25.71 -24.87
CA LYS A 8 38.40 -24.55 -24.04
C LYS A 8 38.80 -23.41 -24.97
N ALA A 9 38.04 -22.32 -25.01
CA ALA A 9 38.49 -21.06 -25.61
C ALA A 9 37.62 -19.88 -25.17
N TRP A 10 37.64 -19.48 -23.89
CA TRP A 10 37.17 -18.15 -23.45
C TRP A 10 37.94 -17.65 -22.21
N GLU A 11 39.26 -17.50 -22.35
CA GLU A 11 40.03 -16.63 -21.48
C GLU A 11 40.99 -15.82 -22.35
N LYS A 12 40.72 -14.51 -22.46
CA LYS A 12 41.65 -13.39 -22.67
C LYS A 12 40.88 -12.19 -23.23
N ASN A 13 40.37 -11.35 -22.32
CA ASN A 13 40.30 -9.88 -22.46
C ASN A 13 39.57 -9.28 -21.25
N VAL A 14 40.23 -9.28 -20.09
CA VAL A 14 39.85 -8.45 -18.95
C VAL A 14 40.85 -7.28 -18.92
N LYS A 15 40.38 -6.07 -19.25
CA LYS A 15 41.09 -4.82 -18.97
C LYS A 15 40.48 -4.19 -17.71
N PRO A 16 41.28 -3.64 -16.78
CA PRO A 16 40.76 -3.07 -15.54
C PRO A 16 40.18 -1.70 -15.83
N ARG A 17 38.94 -1.44 -15.39
CA ARG A 17 38.40 -0.07 -15.35
C ARG A 17 38.60 0.51 -13.95
N LYS A 18 39.29 1.65 -13.95
CA LYS A 18 39.69 2.45 -12.80
C LYS A 18 38.48 3.04 -12.08
N HIS A 19 38.60 3.08 -10.75
CA HIS A 19 37.84 3.90 -9.83
C HIS A 19 37.69 5.34 -10.35
N LYS A 20 36.47 5.86 -10.21
CA LYS A 20 36.22 7.30 -10.26
C LYS A 20 35.44 7.66 -8.99
N ASP A 21 36.11 8.39 -8.12
CA ASP A 21 35.51 8.99 -6.93
C ASP A 21 34.35 9.90 -7.33
N CYS A 22 33.24 9.75 -6.63
CA CYS A 22 32.22 10.77 -6.49
C CYS A 22 31.97 10.90 -5.00
N SER A 23 32.82 11.68 -4.34
CA SER A 23 32.52 12.28 -3.06
C SER A 23 31.46 13.36 -3.25
N ASP A 24 30.62 13.47 -2.24
CA ASP A 24 29.69 14.55 -1.92
C ASP A 24 28.21 14.37 -2.29
N VAL A 25 27.42 14.61 -1.24
CA VAL A 25 25.97 14.77 -1.14
C VAL A 25 25.17 13.49 -0.88
N CYS A 26 25.10 13.09 0.40
CA CYS A 26 23.86 12.99 1.19
C CYS A 26 24.17 12.35 2.55
N ALA A 27 24.66 13.17 3.49
CA ALA A 27 24.57 12.84 4.89
C ALA A 27 23.08 12.89 5.29
N ILE A 28 22.41 11.75 5.25
CA ILE A 28 21.08 11.61 5.86
C ILE A 28 21.35 11.56 7.36
N MET A 29 21.07 12.67 8.04
CA MET A 29 21.08 12.71 9.49
C MET A 29 20.09 11.67 10.00
N LEU A 30 20.61 10.68 10.72
CA LEU A 30 19.82 9.78 11.53
C LEU A 30 19.45 10.56 12.79
N ASP A 31 18.32 11.25 12.76
CA ASP A 31 17.71 11.73 14.00
C ASP A 31 16.96 10.56 14.64
N ASP A 32 17.32 10.35 15.90
CA ASP A 32 16.92 9.29 16.82
C ASP A 32 15.44 9.43 17.20
N ASP A 33 14.55 8.76 16.45
CA ASP A 33 13.10 8.81 16.72
C ASP A 33 12.69 7.66 17.66
N ARG A 34 13.00 7.85 18.94
CA ARG A 34 12.39 7.10 20.04
C ARG A 34 10.96 7.62 20.29
N SER A 35 9.99 7.08 19.57
CA SER A 35 8.58 7.14 20.00
C SER A 35 7.81 5.89 19.58
N ASP A 36 8.14 4.76 20.22
CA ASP A 36 7.14 3.71 20.45
C ASP A 36 6.22 4.20 21.58
N ILE A 37 5.16 4.91 21.22
CA ILE A 37 4.06 5.18 22.14
C ILE A 37 2.80 4.64 21.47
N SER A 38 2.15 3.71 22.18
CA SER A 38 0.89 3.10 21.80
C SER A 38 -0.11 4.15 21.34
N SER A 39 -0.77 3.88 20.22
CA SER A 39 -1.83 4.68 19.59
C SER A 39 -3.05 4.80 20.52
N THR A 40 -2.94 5.65 21.55
CA THR A 40 -3.95 5.79 22.61
C THR A 40 -4.81 7.05 22.43
N CYS A 41 -4.60 7.84 21.38
CA CYS A 41 -5.36 9.09 21.13
C CYS A 41 -6.46 8.97 20.05
N ALA A 42 -6.55 7.87 19.29
CA ALA A 42 -7.48 7.79 18.15
C ALA A 42 -8.95 7.49 18.51
N ASN A 43 -9.30 7.29 19.79
CA ASN A 43 -10.63 6.81 20.18
C ASN A 43 -11.59 7.87 20.72
N ASN A 44 -11.29 9.17 20.71
CA ASN A 44 -12.21 10.21 21.22
C ASN A 44 -12.16 11.53 20.43
N ILE A 45 -12.15 11.47 19.09
CA ILE A 45 -12.44 12.67 18.30
C ILE A 45 -13.92 12.59 17.92
N ASN A 46 -14.74 13.28 18.71
CA ASN A 46 -16.11 13.63 18.32
C ASN A 46 -16.10 14.13 16.88
N HIS A 47 -17.05 13.67 16.06
CA HIS A 47 -17.30 14.20 14.71
C HIS A 47 -17.76 15.67 14.79
N ASN A 48 -16.84 16.56 15.16
CA ASN A 48 -16.99 17.99 14.95
C ASN A 48 -16.54 18.28 13.52
N THR A 49 -17.33 19.10 12.84
CA THR A 49 -17.21 19.58 11.45
C THR A 49 -15.91 20.35 11.13
N GLU A 50 -14.91 20.28 12.01
CA GLU A 50 -13.66 21.03 11.91
C GLU A 50 -12.56 20.14 11.31
N LEU A 51 -11.83 20.70 10.35
CA LEU A 51 -10.70 20.05 9.69
C LEU A 51 -9.54 19.87 10.68
N LEU A 52 -8.84 18.74 10.59
CA LEU A 52 -7.66 18.49 11.40
C LEU A 52 -6.54 19.53 11.13
N PRO A 53 -5.81 19.99 12.15
CA PRO A 53 -4.74 20.98 12.00
C PRO A 53 -3.47 20.34 11.41
N ILE A 54 -3.53 20.07 10.11
CA ILE A 54 -2.49 19.38 9.35
C ILE A 54 -1.62 20.39 8.59
N GLU A 55 -0.31 20.25 8.75
CA GLU A 55 0.72 20.96 7.99
C GLU A 55 1.44 19.99 7.06
N LEU A 56 1.28 20.17 5.74
CA LEU A 56 1.97 19.36 4.73
C LEU A 56 3.46 19.66 4.74
N ASP A 57 4.29 18.61 4.66
CA ASP A 57 5.75 18.70 4.66
C ASP A 57 6.28 18.38 3.26
N ILE A 58 6.63 17.12 3.00
CA ILE A 58 7.22 16.67 1.73
C ILE A 58 6.31 15.70 0.98
N VAL A 59 6.36 15.76 -0.36
CA VAL A 59 5.78 14.73 -1.23
C VAL A 59 6.61 13.45 -1.08
N VAL A 60 5.97 12.36 -0.68
CA VAL A 60 6.61 11.04 -0.50
C VAL A 60 6.19 10.03 -1.54
N GLY A 61 5.15 10.31 -2.32
CA GLY A 61 4.71 9.42 -3.39
C GLY A 61 3.72 10.08 -4.34
N LYS A 62 3.68 9.58 -5.57
CA LYS A 62 2.67 9.94 -6.56
C LYS A 62 2.05 8.65 -7.09
N GLY A 63 0.80 8.41 -6.68
CA GLY A 63 0.01 7.28 -7.13
C GLY A 63 -0.66 7.56 -8.47
N ARG A 64 -1.52 6.62 -8.88
CA ARG A 64 -2.33 6.77 -10.11
C ARG A 64 -3.32 7.93 -10.03
N PHE A 65 -3.91 8.14 -8.85
CA PHE A 65 -5.05 9.05 -8.65
C PHE A 65 -4.74 10.23 -7.71
N ALA A 66 -3.62 10.17 -6.99
CA ALA A 66 -3.36 11.09 -5.89
C ALA A 66 -1.86 11.28 -5.63
N GLU A 67 -1.55 12.39 -4.97
CA GLU A 67 -0.24 12.64 -4.40
C GLU A 67 -0.26 12.35 -2.89
N VAL A 68 0.80 11.75 -2.39
CA VAL A 68 0.94 11.39 -0.98
C VAL A 68 2.00 12.29 -0.35
N TYR A 69 1.63 12.95 0.74
CA TYR A 69 2.47 13.83 1.52
C TYR A 69 2.76 13.22 2.88
N LYS A 70 4.00 13.36 3.35
CA LYS A 70 4.27 13.35 4.79
C LYS A 70 3.74 14.67 5.36
N ALA A 71 3.08 14.62 6.51
CA ALA A 71 2.52 15.80 7.14
C ALA A 71 2.58 15.72 8.66
N LYS A 72 2.44 16.87 9.31
CA LYS A 72 2.38 17.02 10.76
C LYS A 72 0.95 17.28 11.18
N LEU A 73 0.38 16.42 12.01
CA LEU A 73 -0.89 16.64 12.70
C LEU A 73 -0.61 17.29 14.05
N LYS A 74 -0.94 18.59 14.19
CA LYS A 74 -0.69 19.36 15.42
C LYS A 74 -1.66 18.97 16.52
N GLN A 75 -1.18 18.90 17.76
CA GLN A 75 -2.04 18.73 18.93
C GLN A 75 -2.33 20.10 19.58
N ASN A 76 -3.55 20.29 20.09
CA ASN A 76 -4.10 21.59 20.49
C ASN A 76 -3.31 22.36 21.58
N THR A 77 -2.36 21.72 22.27
CA THR A 77 -1.76 22.28 23.50
C THR A 77 -0.24 22.10 23.62
N SER A 78 0.49 21.67 22.59
CA SER A 78 1.95 21.48 22.66
C SER A 78 2.62 21.67 21.30
N GLU A 79 3.93 21.94 21.27
CA GLU A 79 4.76 21.87 20.05
C GLU A 79 4.89 20.44 19.49
N GLN A 80 4.28 19.46 20.15
CA GLN A 80 4.22 18.07 19.71
C GLN A 80 3.26 17.91 18.53
N TYR A 81 3.69 17.09 17.57
CA TYR A 81 2.88 16.70 16.43
C TYR A 81 2.98 15.19 16.22
N GLU A 82 1.94 14.62 15.62
CA GLU A 82 1.96 13.26 15.10
C GLU A 82 2.32 13.30 13.61
N THR A 83 3.22 12.42 13.16
CA THR A 83 3.53 12.31 11.73
C THR A 83 2.49 11.45 11.04
N VAL A 84 1.82 11.99 10.03
CA VAL A 84 0.76 11.32 9.27
C VAL A 84 1.06 11.32 7.77
N ALA A 85 0.43 10.40 7.04
CA ALA A 85 0.42 10.38 5.59
C ALA A 85 -0.90 10.96 5.08
N VAL A 86 -0.82 11.92 4.15
CA VAL A 86 -1.98 12.58 3.55
C VAL A 86 -2.00 12.29 2.07
N LYS A 87 -2.97 11.51 1.62
CA LYS A 87 -3.22 11.24 0.20
C LYS A 87 -4.25 12.23 -0.32
N ILE A 88 -3.84 13.10 -1.24
CA ILE A 88 -4.63 14.22 -1.77
C ILE A 88 -5.07 13.89 -3.19
N PHE A 89 -6.39 13.85 -3.39
CA PHE A 89 -7.03 13.61 -4.67
C PHE A 89 -7.56 14.94 -5.22
N PRO A 90 -7.32 15.23 -6.51
CA PRO A 90 -7.96 16.34 -7.19
C PRO A 90 -9.46 16.07 -7.37
N TYR A 91 -10.22 17.08 -7.79
CA TYR A 91 -11.68 16.99 -7.89
C TYR A 91 -12.15 15.88 -8.84
N GLU A 92 -11.41 15.69 -9.94
CA GLU A 92 -11.68 14.72 -10.99
C GLU A 92 -11.58 13.27 -10.48
N GLU A 93 -10.82 13.05 -9.40
CA GLU A 93 -10.53 11.73 -8.81
C GLU A 93 -11.42 11.45 -7.58
N TYR A 94 -12.55 12.14 -7.46
CA TYR A 94 -13.52 11.93 -6.39
C TYR A 94 -13.98 10.47 -6.25
N ALA A 95 -14.20 9.77 -7.38
CA ALA A 95 -14.64 8.38 -7.36
C ALA A 95 -13.58 7.47 -6.70
N SER A 96 -12.31 7.65 -7.04
CA SER A 96 -11.17 6.92 -6.45
C SER A 96 -11.07 7.19 -4.94
N TRP A 97 -11.15 8.46 -4.53
CA TRP A 97 -11.18 8.84 -3.11
C TRP A 97 -12.36 8.21 -2.36
N LYS A 98 -13.56 8.26 -2.94
CA LYS A 98 -14.78 7.73 -2.34
C LYS A 98 -14.68 6.22 -2.13
N THR A 99 -14.21 5.47 -3.13
CA THR A 99 -13.98 4.02 -3.01
C THR A 99 -13.03 3.70 -1.86
N GLU A 100 -11.88 4.37 -1.80
CA GLU A 100 -10.91 4.16 -0.72
C GLU A 100 -11.49 4.54 0.65
N LYS A 101 -12.14 5.69 0.75
CA LYS A 101 -12.83 6.13 1.96
C LYS A 101 -13.84 5.09 2.42
N ASP A 102 -14.71 4.63 1.52
CA ASP A 102 -15.79 3.71 1.86
C ASP A 102 -15.20 2.39 2.38
N ILE A 103 -14.15 1.87 1.74
CA ILE A 103 -13.40 0.68 2.19
C ILE A 103 -12.79 0.90 3.57
N PHE A 104 -11.99 1.96 3.75
CA PHE A 104 -11.34 2.28 5.03
C PHE A 104 -12.30 2.55 6.18
N SER A 105 -13.51 3.01 5.88
CA SER A 105 -14.54 3.31 6.88
C SER A 105 -15.24 2.05 7.42
N ASP A 106 -14.98 0.86 6.88
CA ASP A 106 -15.50 -0.39 7.44
C ASP A 106 -14.79 -0.73 8.75
N VAL A 107 -15.55 -0.77 9.84
CA VAL A 107 -15.05 -1.13 11.17
C VAL A 107 -14.41 -2.53 11.21
N ASN A 108 -14.84 -3.44 10.32
CA ASN A 108 -14.32 -4.80 10.23
C ASN A 108 -13.02 -4.90 9.43
N LEU A 109 -12.58 -3.82 8.77
CA LEU A 109 -11.33 -3.79 8.02
C LEU A 109 -10.10 -3.65 8.92
N LYS A 110 -10.25 -3.09 10.13
CA LYS A 110 -9.13 -2.81 11.04
C LYS A 110 -8.32 -4.08 11.35
N HIS A 111 -7.03 -4.05 11.02
CA HIS A 111 -6.09 -5.16 11.21
C HIS A 111 -4.64 -4.66 11.21
N GLU A 112 -3.72 -5.36 11.88
CA GLU A 112 -2.30 -4.93 12.03
C GLU A 112 -1.50 -4.86 10.71
N ASN A 113 -1.98 -5.56 9.68
CA ASN A 113 -1.41 -5.63 8.33
C ASN A 113 -2.28 -4.92 7.28
N ILE A 114 -3.19 -4.03 7.72
CA ILE A 114 -3.90 -3.07 6.87
C ILE A 114 -3.53 -1.68 7.35
N LEU A 115 -3.26 -0.75 6.43
CA LEU A 115 -2.87 0.61 6.77
C LEU A 115 -3.91 1.26 7.70
N GLN A 116 -3.43 1.85 8.80
CA GLN A 116 -4.30 2.50 9.76
C GLN A 116 -4.86 3.80 9.17
N PHE A 117 -6.18 3.81 8.97
CA PHE A 117 -6.96 4.98 8.58
C PHE A 117 -7.32 5.83 9.80
N LEU A 118 -7.16 7.15 9.66
CA LEU A 118 -7.55 8.12 10.69
C LEU A 118 -8.88 8.78 10.29
N THR A 119 -8.91 9.44 9.15
CA THR A 119 -10.11 10.14 8.67
C THR A 119 -10.01 10.49 7.18
N ALA A 120 -11.14 10.91 6.61
CA ALA A 120 -11.24 11.48 5.27
C ALA A 120 -11.84 12.88 5.36
N GLU A 121 -11.27 13.83 4.63
CA GLU A 121 -11.68 15.23 4.67
C GLU A 121 -11.93 15.78 3.27
N GLU A 122 -12.84 16.74 3.18
CA GLU A 122 -13.05 17.55 1.98
C GLU A 122 -12.54 18.95 2.27
N ARG A 123 -11.51 19.39 1.53
CA ARG A 123 -10.87 20.69 1.74
C ARG A 123 -11.10 21.62 0.56
N LYS A 124 -11.53 22.85 0.84
CA LYS A 124 -11.63 23.91 -0.17
C LYS A 124 -10.30 24.66 -0.25
N THR A 125 -9.79 24.83 -1.45
CA THR A 125 -8.56 25.57 -1.78
C THR A 125 -8.89 26.66 -2.80
N ASP A 126 -7.95 27.58 -3.03
CA ASP A 126 -8.12 28.64 -4.03
C ASP A 126 -8.27 28.08 -5.46
N LEU A 127 -7.71 26.88 -5.71
CA LEU A 127 -7.74 26.19 -7.00
C LEU A 127 -8.97 25.28 -7.16
N GLY A 128 -9.81 25.15 -6.14
CA GLY A 128 -10.98 24.27 -6.15
C GLY A 128 -11.05 23.35 -4.94
N LYS A 129 -11.73 22.22 -5.09
CA LYS A 129 -11.96 21.26 -4.00
C LYS A 129 -10.94 20.12 -4.09
N GLN A 130 -10.38 19.75 -2.94
CA GLN A 130 -9.51 18.58 -2.79
C GLN A 130 -10.15 17.60 -1.80
N TYR A 131 -9.84 16.33 -2.00
CA TYR A 131 -10.31 15.24 -1.16
C TYR A 131 -9.12 14.56 -0.52
N TRP A 132 -9.09 14.52 0.80
CA TRP A 132 -7.94 14.04 1.58
C TRP A 132 -8.30 12.70 2.25
N LEU A 133 -7.35 11.75 2.22
CA LEU A 133 -7.33 10.59 3.11
C LEU A 133 -6.12 10.70 4.02
N ILE A 134 -6.36 10.64 5.34
CA ILE A 134 -5.34 10.77 6.36
C ILE A 134 -5.14 9.41 7.03
N THR A 135 -3.89 8.95 7.02
CA THR A 135 -3.49 7.61 7.47
C THR A 135 -2.20 7.69 8.31
N ALA A 136 -1.88 6.61 9.01
CA ALA A 136 -0.59 6.49 9.70
C ALA A 136 0.57 6.60 8.70
N PHE A 137 1.65 7.26 9.09
CA PHE A 137 2.86 7.33 8.28
C PHE A 137 3.82 6.17 8.61
N HIS A 138 4.37 5.54 7.58
CA HIS A 138 5.39 4.50 7.73
C HIS A 138 6.70 4.96 7.07
N ALA A 139 7.69 5.32 7.89
CA ALA A 139 8.93 5.97 7.45
C ALA A 139 9.81 5.12 6.53
N ARG A 140 9.68 3.78 6.59
CA ARG A 140 10.41 2.87 5.67
C ARG A 140 9.81 2.84 4.26
N GLY A 141 8.66 3.47 4.05
CA GLY A 141 8.02 3.61 2.75
C GLY A 141 7.45 2.31 2.20
N ASN A 142 7.37 2.22 0.88
CA ASN A 142 6.84 1.04 0.18
C ASN A 142 7.88 -0.08 0.05
N LEU A 143 7.39 -1.31 -0.07
CA LEU A 143 8.20 -2.52 -0.14
C LEU A 143 9.11 -2.53 -1.37
N GLN A 144 8.68 -1.97 -2.51
CA GLN A 144 9.50 -1.89 -3.72
C GLN A 144 10.79 -1.08 -3.48
N GLU A 145 10.66 0.12 -2.94
CA GLU A 145 11.80 0.98 -2.62
C GLU A 145 12.64 0.39 -1.49
N TYR A 146 12.00 -0.20 -0.48
CA TYR A 146 12.70 -0.87 0.61
C TYR A 146 13.62 -1.98 0.10
N LEU A 147 13.10 -2.89 -0.74
CA LEU A 147 13.87 -3.99 -1.33
C LEU A 147 14.91 -3.52 -2.36
N THR A 148 14.71 -2.36 -2.98
CA THR A 148 15.72 -1.75 -3.87
C THR A 148 16.94 -1.26 -3.09
N ARG A 149 16.74 -0.80 -1.85
CA ARG A 149 17.78 -0.18 -1.01
C ARG A 149 18.44 -1.17 -0.04
N HIS A 150 17.79 -2.31 0.25
CA HIS A 150 18.22 -3.23 1.31
C HIS A 150 18.27 -4.67 0.81
N ILE A 151 19.29 -5.40 1.27
CA ILE A 151 19.30 -6.87 1.22
C ILE A 151 18.71 -7.34 2.54
N ILE A 152 17.65 -8.16 2.47
CA ILE A 152 16.94 -8.64 3.66
C ILE A 152 17.49 -9.98 4.14
N SER A 153 17.41 -10.22 5.45
CA SER A 153 17.76 -11.52 6.03
C SER A 153 16.63 -12.54 5.82
N TRP A 154 16.91 -13.81 6.12
CA TRP A 154 15.88 -14.84 6.13
C TRP A 154 14.77 -14.54 7.15
N GLU A 155 15.13 -14.00 8.33
CA GLU A 155 14.15 -13.64 9.36
C GLU A 155 13.22 -12.52 8.88
N ASP A 156 13.78 -11.49 8.23
CA ASP A 156 13.00 -10.36 7.70
C ASP A 156 12.07 -10.82 6.59
N LEU A 157 12.51 -11.74 5.74
CA LEU A 157 11.66 -12.35 4.71
C LEU A 157 10.43 -13.03 5.32
N TRP A 158 10.60 -13.79 6.42
CA TRP A 158 9.48 -14.41 7.13
C TRP A 158 8.53 -13.38 7.74
N LYS A 159 9.05 -12.29 8.31
CA LYS A 159 8.22 -11.21 8.86
C LYS A 159 7.42 -10.51 7.77
N LEU A 160 8.08 -10.09 6.68
CA LEU A 160 7.45 -9.39 5.56
C LEU A 160 6.43 -10.28 4.83
N GLY A 161 6.81 -11.51 4.49
CA GLY A 161 5.94 -12.45 3.78
C GLY A 161 4.77 -12.94 4.64
N GLY A 162 5.04 -13.29 5.91
CA GLY A 162 3.99 -13.74 6.83
C GLY A 162 2.96 -12.66 7.14
N SER A 163 3.40 -11.41 7.32
CA SER A 163 2.48 -10.28 7.54
C SER A 163 1.69 -9.89 6.29
N LEU A 164 2.29 -9.94 5.11
CA LEU A 164 1.59 -9.74 3.83
C LEU A 164 0.45 -10.76 3.67
N ALA A 165 0.76 -12.05 3.85
CA ALA A 165 -0.23 -13.12 3.75
C ALA A 165 -1.38 -12.96 4.76
N ARG A 166 -1.08 -12.56 6.01
CA ARG A 166 -2.11 -12.26 7.02
C ARG A 166 -3.00 -11.09 6.61
N GLY A 167 -2.43 -10.02 6.06
CA GLY A 167 -3.18 -8.87 5.56
C GLY A 167 -4.16 -9.26 4.44
N ILE A 168 -3.70 -10.04 3.47
CA ILE A 168 -4.54 -10.51 2.34
C ILE A 168 -5.61 -11.48 2.84
N ALA A 169 -5.26 -12.42 3.72
CA ALA A 169 -6.23 -13.35 4.32
C ALA A 169 -7.33 -12.60 5.07
N HIS A 170 -6.99 -11.54 5.83
CA HIS A 170 -7.96 -10.69 6.50
C HIS A 170 -8.89 -9.94 5.52
N LEU A 171 -8.34 -9.41 4.42
CA LEU A 171 -9.15 -8.77 3.36
C LEU A 171 -10.17 -9.77 2.78
N HIS A 172 -9.71 -10.97 2.44
CA HIS A 172 -10.49 -12.01 1.78
C HIS A 172 -11.48 -12.74 2.70
N SER A 173 -11.29 -12.63 4.01
CA SER A 173 -12.15 -13.28 5.00
C SER A 173 -13.57 -12.73 4.94
N ASP A 174 -14.53 -13.65 4.98
CA ASP A 174 -15.97 -13.41 5.11
C ASP A 174 -16.43 -13.30 6.58
N HIS A 175 -15.49 -13.42 7.52
CA HIS A 175 -15.73 -13.25 8.94
C HIS A 175 -14.62 -12.45 9.61
N THR A 176 -14.95 -11.72 10.68
CA THR A 176 -13.97 -11.09 11.56
C THR A 176 -13.28 -12.14 12.44
N PRO A 177 -12.15 -11.82 13.09
CA PRO A 177 -11.49 -12.73 14.04
C PRO A 177 -12.38 -13.21 15.20
N CYS A 178 -13.44 -12.46 15.54
CA CYS A 178 -14.43 -12.85 16.55
C CYS A 178 -15.66 -13.58 15.98
N GLY A 179 -15.62 -13.98 14.71
CA GLY A 179 -16.64 -14.79 14.05
C GLY A 179 -17.86 -14.03 13.53
N ARG A 180 -17.83 -12.69 13.50
CA ARG A 180 -18.93 -11.91 12.92
C ARG A 180 -18.83 -11.91 11.40
N PRO A 181 -19.94 -11.94 10.64
CA PRO A 181 -19.89 -11.79 9.19
C PRO A 181 -19.20 -10.48 8.79
N LYS A 182 -18.39 -10.55 7.74
CA LYS A 182 -17.66 -9.44 7.13
C LYS A 182 -17.76 -9.60 5.61
N THR A 183 -17.95 -8.51 4.87
CA THR A 183 -17.89 -8.58 3.40
C THR A 183 -16.44 -8.79 2.95
N PRO A 184 -16.14 -9.82 2.13
CA PRO A 184 -14.81 -9.98 1.55
C PRO A 184 -14.43 -8.80 0.65
N ILE A 185 -13.16 -8.43 0.66
CA ILE A 185 -12.60 -7.37 -0.19
C ILE A 185 -11.48 -7.98 -1.00
N VAL A 186 -11.48 -7.73 -2.30
CA VAL A 186 -10.34 -8.03 -3.18
C VAL A 186 -9.62 -6.74 -3.54
N HIS A 187 -8.29 -6.76 -3.51
CA HIS A 187 -7.48 -5.57 -3.65
C HIS A 187 -7.38 -5.12 -5.12
N ARG A 188 -7.19 -6.07 -6.05
CA ARG A 188 -7.13 -5.88 -7.52
C ARG A 188 -5.95 -5.06 -8.06
N ASP A 189 -5.05 -4.60 -7.20
CA ASP A 189 -3.81 -3.90 -7.61
C ASP A 189 -2.68 -4.15 -6.60
N LEU A 190 -2.56 -5.40 -6.14
CA LEU A 190 -1.46 -5.82 -5.29
C LEU A 190 -0.15 -5.76 -6.06
N LYS A 191 0.82 -5.06 -5.48
CA LYS A 191 2.18 -4.88 -5.97
C LYS A 191 3.06 -4.34 -4.86
N SER A 192 4.37 -4.51 -4.99
CA SER A 192 5.33 -4.05 -3.98
C SER A 192 5.30 -2.53 -3.71
N SER A 193 4.82 -1.70 -4.64
CA SER A 193 4.64 -0.26 -4.40
C SER A 193 3.40 0.09 -3.56
N ASN A 194 2.45 -0.84 -3.41
CA ASN A 194 1.19 -0.69 -2.65
C ASN A 194 1.22 -1.47 -1.33
N ILE A 195 2.40 -1.89 -0.91
CA ILE A 195 2.66 -2.54 0.38
C ILE A 195 3.63 -1.65 1.14
N LEU A 196 3.28 -1.24 2.35
CA LEU A 196 4.15 -0.43 3.20
C LEU A 196 4.91 -1.30 4.19
N VAL A 197 6.16 -0.92 4.47
CA VAL A 197 7.00 -1.58 5.47
C VAL A 197 6.93 -0.80 6.77
N LYS A 198 6.53 -1.47 7.86
CA LYS A 198 6.47 -0.90 9.20
C LYS A 198 7.84 -0.95 9.89
N ASN A 199 7.98 -0.20 10.99
CA ASN A 199 9.25 -0.11 11.72
C ASN A 199 9.75 -1.47 12.23
N ASP A 200 8.83 -2.36 12.60
CA ASP A 200 9.05 -3.74 13.07
C ASP A 200 9.33 -4.76 11.94
N LEU A 201 9.48 -4.30 10.70
CA LEU A 201 9.65 -5.10 9.48
C LEU A 201 8.47 -6.04 9.16
N THR A 202 7.28 -5.68 9.62
CA THR A 202 6.02 -6.24 9.09
C THR A 202 5.45 -5.36 7.98
N CYS A 203 4.59 -5.94 7.15
CA CYS A 203 3.90 -5.27 6.07
C CYS A 203 2.52 -4.78 6.50
N CYS A 204 2.03 -3.73 5.85
CA CYS A 204 0.61 -3.44 5.77
C CYS A 204 0.19 -3.05 4.35
N LEU A 205 -1.04 -3.40 3.97
CA LEU A 205 -1.61 -3.09 2.65
C LEU A 205 -2.15 -1.66 2.60
N CYS A 206 -1.93 -0.97 1.48
CA CYS A 206 -2.47 0.35 1.22
C CYS A 206 -2.99 0.48 -0.23
N ASP A 207 -3.58 1.63 -0.56
CA ASP A 207 -4.08 1.96 -1.92
C ASP A 207 -5.24 1.06 -2.40
N PHE A 208 -6.42 1.30 -1.84
CA PHE A 208 -7.65 0.54 -2.15
C PHE A 208 -8.48 1.13 -3.29
N GLY A 209 -7.91 2.03 -4.11
CA GLY A 209 -8.66 2.80 -5.12
C GLY A 209 -9.28 1.97 -6.23
N LEU A 210 -8.79 0.74 -6.43
CA LEU A 210 -9.32 -0.23 -7.40
C LEU A 210 -9.97 -1.44 -6.73
N SER A 211 -10.01 -1.47 -5.41
CA SER A 211 -10.50 -2.63 -4.66
C SER A 211 -12.01 -2.77 -4.80
N LEU A 212 -12.48 -4.02 -4.65
CA LEU A 212 -13.88 -4.38 -4.83
C LEU A 212 -14.37 -5.13 -3.59
N ARG A 213 -15.50 -4.69 -3.04
CA ARG A 213 -16.25 -5.46 -2.04
C ARG A 213 -17.05 -6.54 -2.77
N LEU A 214 -16.88 -7.79 -2.37
CA LEU A 214 -17.63 -8.92 -2.91
C LEU A 214 -18.99 -9.02 -2.19
N ASP A 215 -19.82 -8.01 -2.38
CA ASP A 215 -21.18 -7.99 -1.84
C ASP A 215 -22.04 -9.05 -2.55
N PRO A 216 -22.81 -9.89 -1.82
CA PRO A 216 -23.70 -10.88 -2.42
C PRO A 216 -24.75 -10.31 -3.38
N SER A 217 -25.01 -9.00 -3.32
CA SER A 217 -25.93 -8.30 -4.22
C SER A 217 -25.33 -7.94 -5.59
N LEU A 218 -24.02 -8.08 -5.79
CA LEU A 218 -23.38 -7.80 -7.09
C LEU A 218 -23.84 -8.80 -8.15
N SER A 219 -24.32 -8.29 -9.28
CA SER A 219 -24.64 -9.10 -10.44
C SER A 219 -23.37 -9.43 -11.25
N VAL A 220 -23.47 -10.45 -12.12
CA VAL A 220 -22.40 -10.75 -13.10
C VAL A 220 -22.12 -9.55 -14.00
N ASP A 221 -23.14 -8.76 -14.34
CA ASP A 221 -22.99 -7.54 -15.14
C ASP A 221 -22.22 -6.46 -14.37
N ASP A 222 -22.48 -6.28 -13.07
CA ASP A 222 -21.72 -5.34 -12.23
C ASP A 222 -20.24 -5.75 -12.16
N LEU A 223 -19.98 -7.04 -12.00
CA LEU A 223 -18.63 -7.60 -11.97
C LEU A 223 -17.91 -7.44 -13.33
N ALA A 224 -18.61 -7.65 -14.44
CA ALA A 224 -18.08 -7.43 -15.78
C ALA A 224 -17.76 -5.95 -16.03
N ASN A 225 -18.65 -5.05 -15.61
CA ASN A 225 -18.50 -3.60 -15.74
C ASN A 225 -17.42 -3.02 -14.81
N SER A 226 -17.01 -3.76 -13.78
CA SER A 226 -15.87 -3.39 -12.92
C SER A 226 -14.52 -3.33 -13.66
N GLY A 227 -14.48 -3.84 -14.90
CA GLY A 227 -13.41 -3.66 -15.87
C GLY A 227 -12.13 -4.46 -15.60
N GLN A 228 -11.25 -4.54 -16.60
CA GLN A 228 -9.89 -5.06 -16.42
C GLN A 228 -8.99 -3.96 -15.85
N VAL A 229 -8.90 -3.90 -14.52
CA VAL A 229 -8.10 -2.89 -13.79
C VAL A 229 -6.91 -3.52 -13.09
N GLY A 230 -5.97 -2.68 -12.68
CA GLY A 230 -4.75 -3.07 -11.98
C GLY A 230 -3.50 -2.81 -12.82
N THR A 231 -2.35 -3.20 -12.29
CA THR A 231 -1.04 -3.02 -12.94
C THR A 231 -0.71 -4.23 -13.79
N ALA A 232 -0.60 -4.04 -15.11
CA ALA A 232 -0.44 -5.13 -16.10
C ALA A 232 0.65 -6.17 -15.75
N ARG A 233 1.77 -5.74 -15.15
CA ARG A 233 2.86 -6.65 -14.72
C ARG A 233 2.44 -7.70 -13.69
N TYR A 234 1.47 -7.37 -12.85
CA TYR A 234 0.99 -8.20 -11.73
C TYR A 234 -0.34 -8.89 -12.04
N MET A 235 -0.94 -8.63 -13.21
CA MET A 235 -2.21 -9.26 -13.59
C MET A 235 -2.04 -10.76 -13.77
N ALA A 236 -2.96 -11.53 -13.15
CA ALA A 236 -3.08 -12.95 -13.36
C ALA A 236 -3.40 -13.29 -14.83
N PRO A 237 -2.99 -14.47 -15.34
CA PRO A 237 -3.18 -14.82 -16.75
C PRO A 237 -4.65 -14.76 -17.18
N GLU A 238 -5.58 -15.23 -16.34
CA GLU A 238 -7.03 -15.17 -16.60
C GLU A 238 -7.57 -13.74 -16.68
N VAL A 239 -6.92 -12.77 -16.03
CA VAL A 239 -7.24 -11.34 -16.16
C VAL A 239 -6.76 -10.82 -17.51
N LEU A 240 -5.51 -11.13 -17.88
CA LEU A 240 -4.91 -10.70 -19.16
C LEU A 240 -5.66 -11.26 -20.37
N GLU A 241 -6.15 -12.49 -20.28
CA GLU A 241 -6.90 -13.17 -21.34
C GLU A 241 -8.40 -12.85 -21.32
N SER A 242 -8.87 -12.03 -20.36
CA SER A 242 -10.29 -11.73 -20.14
C SER A 242 -11.15 -13.00 -19.99
N ARG A 243 -10.64 -14.02 -19.29
CA ARG A 243 -11.31 -15.32 -19.05
C ARG A 243 -11.63 -15.57 -17.58
N MET A 244 -11.73 -14.52 -16.76
CA MET A 244 -12.16 -14.66 -15.38
C MET A 244 -13.57 -15.25 -15.28
N ASN A 245 -13.77 -16.21 -14.38
CA ASN A 245 -15.11 -16.71 -14.07
C ASN A 245 -15.83 -15.72 -13.13
N LEU A 246 -16.73 -14.93 -13.69
CA LEU A 246 -17.49 -13.90 -12.96
C LEU A 246 -18.62 -14.48 -12.09
N GLU A 247 -19.01 -15.74 -12.29
CA GLU A 247 -20.02 -16.40 -11.45
C GLU A 247 -19.44 -16.85 -10.10
N ASN A 248 -18.11 -17.02 -10.02
CA ASN A 248 -17.42 -17.42 -8.81
C ASN A 248 -16.60 -16.25 -8.25
N VAL A 249 -17.06 -15.66 -7.14
CA VAL A 249 -16.37 -14.57 -6.44
C VAL A 249 -14.96 -14.95 -5.99
N GLU A 250 -14.69 -16.24 -5.77
CA GLU A 250 -13.36 -16.75 -5.41
C GLU A 250 -12.34 -16.50 -6.53
N SER A 251 -12.77 -16.43 -7.79
CA SER A 251 -11.90 -16.09 -8.93
C SER A 251 -11.21 -14.75 -8.74
N PHE A 252 -11.88 -13.78 -8.10
CA PHE A 252 -11.26 -12.48 -7.84
C PHE A 252 -10.16 -12.57 -6.78
N LYS A 253 -10.36 -13.36 -5.73
CA LYS A 253 -9.35 -13.58 -4.68
C LYS A 253 -8.12 -14.31 -5.23
N GLN A 254 -8.32 -15.22 -6.18
CA GLN A 254 -7.22 -15.92 -6.85
C GLN A 254 -6.29 -14.96 -7.60
N THR A 255 -6.82 -13.88 -8.18
CA THR A 255 -5.97 -12.87 -8.85
C THR A 255 -5.10 -12.08 -7.88
N ASP A 256 -5.59 -11.80 -6.68
CA ASP A 256 -4.79 -11.22 -5.59
C ASP A 256 -3.69 -12.19 -5.13
N VAL A 257 -4.01 -13.49 -5.02
CA VAL A 257 -3.03 -14.53 -4.65
C VAL A 257 -1.93 -14.66 -5.70
N TYR A 258 -2.27 -14.60 -7.00
CA TYR A 258 -1.27 -14.56 -8.07
C TYR A 258 -0.36 -13.33 -7.93
N SER A 259 -0.94 -12.15 -7.66
CA SER A 259 -0.19 -10.90 -7.51
C SER A 259 0.72 -10.88 -6.27
N MET A 260 0.37 -11.65 -5.24
CA MET A 260 1.16 -11.82 -4.02
C MET A 260 2.39 -12.72 -4.23
N ALA A 261 2.31 -13.70 -5.14
CA ALA A 261 3.34 -14.71 -5.39
C ALA A 261 4.51 -14.17 -6.21
#